data_AF-A0A291P224-F1
#
_entry.id   AF-A0A291P224-F1
#
_cell.length_a   1.000
_cell.length_b   1.000
_cell.length_c   1.000
_cell.angle_alpha   90.00
_cell.angle_beta   90.00
_cell.angle_gamma   90.00
#
_symmetry.space_group_name_H-M   'P 1'
#
loop_
_entity.id
_entity.type
_entity.pdbx_description
1 polymer ?
#
loop_
_entity_poly.entity_id
_entity_poly.type
_entity_poly.pdbx_seq_one_letter_code
_entity_poly.pdbx_strand_id
1 'polypeptide(L)'
;READAIAQVIRGFADPDVVHVDGAVNPAGDMETINTELILADLQTLEKAVSRFEKEVKGRKLPPIVLETALKAQVILDAGAPLSSATLDIEPIRELGLLTAKPFIYVFNVDEAVLQDAEKLAVLAALVAPANAVFLDAKLESELSELDAEDAAEMLASTGQAESGLDQLARIGFDTLGLQTYLTAGPKETRAWTIHKGWTAPQAAGVIHTDFQKGFI
;
A
#
# COMPACT_ATOMS: atom_id res chain seq x y z
N ARG A 1 -6.11 10.51 4.38
CA ARG A 1 -6.20 9.55 5.51
C ARG A 1 -7.19 8.40 5.25
N GLU A 2 -8.15 8.57 4.31
CA GLU A 2 -9.24 7.63 4.04
C GLU A 2 -8.86 6.35 3.28
N ALA A 3 -7.66 6.28 2.69
CA ALA A 3 -7.17 5.08 2.02
C ALA A 3 -6.65 4.04 3.02
N ASP A 4 -6.75 2.74 2.72
CA ASP A 4 -6.32 1.66 3.61
C ASP A 4 -4.88 1.18 3.38
N ALA A 5 -4.25 1.55 2.26
CA ALA A 5 -2.85 1.29 1.92
C ALA A 5 -2.23 2.52 1.24
N ILE A 6 -0.89 2.58 1.19
CA ILE A 6 -0.14 3.65 0.52
C ILE A 6 0.70 3.02 -0.60
N ALA A 7 0.45 3.42 -1.85
CA ALA A 7 1.37 3.16 -2.95
C ALA A 7 2.40 4.29 -3.02
N GLN A 8 3.64 4.01 -2.66
CA GLN A 8 4.74 4.96 -2.67
C GLN A 8 5.48 4.85 -4.01
N VAL A 9 5.22 5.80 -4.89
CA VAL A 9 5.88 5.86 -6.20
C VAL A 9 7.24 6.54 -6.05
N ILE A 10 8.29 5.83 -6.44
CA ILE A 10 9.69 6.21 -6.29
C ILE A 10 10.30 6.34 -7.67
N ARG A 11 11.04 7.43 -7.89
CA ARG A 11 11.75 7.64 -9.14
C ARG A 11 12.94 6.69 -9.22
N GLY A 12 12.99 5.88 -10.26
CA GLY A 12 14.14 5.04 -10.62
C GLY A 12 14.64 5.26 -12.06
N PHE A 13 13.97 6.12 -12.84
CA PHE A 13 14.38 6.51 -14.20
C PHE A 13 15.34 7.70 -14.22
N ALA A 14 16.24 7.71 -15.20
CA ALA A 14 17.20 8.79 -15.41
C ALA A 14 16.81 9.61 -16.65
N ASP A 15 16.33 10.84 -16.42
CA ASP A 15 15.93 11.75 -17.48
C ASP A 15 16.65 13.10 -17.29
N PRO A 16 17.49 13.54 -18.25
CA PRO A 16 18.20 14.81 -18.18
C PRO A 16 17.27 16.04 -18.20
N ASP A 17 16.06 15.92 -18.72
CA ASP A 17 15.06 17.00 -18.78
C ASP A 17 14.26 17.11 -17.47
N VAL A 18 14.36 16.12 -16.58
CA VAL A 18 13.66 16.10 -15.28
C VAL A 18 14.68 16.25 -14.14
N VAL A 19 14.81 17.48 -13.64
CA VAL A 19 15.73 17.83 -12.54
C VAL A 19 15.35 17.10 -11.25
N HIS A 20 16.31 16.36 -10.68
CA HIS A 20 16.19 15.82 -9.32
C HIS A 20 16.58 16.88 -8.30
N VAL A 21 15.88 16.96 -7.17
CA VAL A 21 16.14 17.98 -6.12
C VAL A 21 17.59 17.89 -5.62
N ASP A 22 18.10 16.66 -5.47
CA ASP A 22 19.50 16.37 -5.07
C ASP A 22 20.50 16.25 -6.24
N GLY A 23 20.09 16.59 -7.47
CA GLY A 23 20.96 16.57 -8.65
C GLY A 23 21.27 15.18 -9.25
N ALA A 24 20.90 14.09 -8.56
CA ALA A 24 20.97 12.72 -9.08
C ALA A 24 19.82 11.88 -8.52
N VAL A 25 19.40 10.86 -9.28
CA VAL A 25 18.34 9.91 -8.87
C VAL A 25 18.81 9.11 -7.66
N ASN A 26 18.10 9.23 -6.54
CA ASN A 26 18.41 8.51 -5.29
C ASN A 26 17.15 7.89 -4.70
N PRO A 27 16.75 6.68 -5.17
CA PRO A 27 15.52 6.04 -4.73
C PRO A 27 15.45 5.83 -3.20
N ALA A 28 16.60 5.55 -2.56
CA ALA A 28 16.67 5.39 -1.11
C ALA A 28 16.42 6.71 -0.36
N GLY A 29 17.02 7.81 -0.83
CA GLY A 29 16.82 9.14 -0.25
C GLY A 29 15.39 9.67 -0.45
N ASP A 30 14.79 9.42 -1.61
CA ASP A 30 13.40 9.76 -1.89
C ASP A 30 12.45 9.05 -0.91
N MET A 31 12.67 7.75 -0.68
CA MET A 31 11.90 6.97 0.29
C MET A 31 12.07 7.50 1.72
N GLU A 32 13.30 7.79 2.14
CA GLU A 32 13.59 8.34 3.46
C GLU A 32 12.90 9.69 3.68
N THR A 33 12.90 10.55 2.66
CA THR A 33 12.23 11.86 2.69
C THR A 33 10.73 11.70 2.91
N ILE A 34 10.06 10.90 2.08
CA ILE A 34 8.61 10.65 2.20
C ILE A 34 8.29 10.00 3.56
N ASN A 35 9.06 9.00 3.99
CA ASN A 35 8.85 8.35 5.28
C ASN A 35 8.97 9.34 6.43
N THR A 36 9.97 10.22 6.39
CA THR A 36 10.17 11.26 7.40
C THR A 36 8.98 12.22 7.46
N GLU A 37 8.45 12.66 6.31
CA GLU A 37 7.27 13.52 6.26
C GLU A 37 6.02 12.85 6.87
N LEU A 38 5.78 11.57 6.55
CA LEU A 38 4.67 10.80 7.11
C LEU A 38 4.83 10.59 8.63
N ILE A 39 6.04 10.29 9.08
CA ILE A 39 6.38 10.12 10.50
C ILE A 39 6.12 11.42 11.26
N LEU A 40 6.59 12.56 10.76
CA LEU A 40 6.38 13.86 11.40
C LEU A 40 4.89 14.21 11.50
N ALA A 41 4.10 13.91 10.47
CA ALA A 41 2.65 14.14 10.50
C ALA A 41 1.93 13.27 11.55
N ASP A 42 2.37 12.03 11.73
CA ASP A 42 1.80 11.13 12.74
C ASP A 42 2.28 11.47 14.16
N LEU A 43 3.52 11.90 14.35
CA LEU A 43 4.02 12.42 15.64
C LEU A 43 3.18 13.59 16.13
N GLN A 44 2.92 14.58 15.26
CA GLN A 44 2.04 15.71 15.59
C GLN A 44 0.62 15.27 15.98
N THR A 45 0.13 14.19 15.38
CA THR A 45 -1.18 13.61 15.68
C THR A 45 -1.17 12.94 17.06
N LEU A 46 -0.13 12.15 17.34
CA LEU A 46 0.06 11.46 18.61
C LEU A 46 0.29 12.42 19.77
N GLU A 47 1.09 13.48 19.61
CA GLU A 47 1.34 14.47 20.67
C GLU A 47 0.02 15.08 21.19
N LYS A 48 -0.86 15.48 20.26
CA LYS A 48 -2.19 16.01 20.59
C LYS A 48 -3.07 14.95 21.27
N ALA A 49 -3.02 13.71 20.77
CA ALA A 49 -3.81 12.60 21.30
C ALA A 49 -3.35 12.19 22.72
N VAL A 50 -2.05 12.05 22.94
CA VAL A 50 -1.45 11.65 24.23
C VAL A 50 -1.83 12.63 25.33
N SER A 51 -1.71 13.95 25.09
CA SER A 51 -2.11 14.97 26.07
C SER A 51 -3.59 14.87 26.49
N ARG A 52 -4.47 14.46 25.56
CA ARG A 52 -5.89 14.19 25.82
C ARG A 52 -6.05 12.87 26.58
N PHE A 53 -5.43 11.80 26.10
CA PHE A 53 -5.54 10.46 26.65
C PHE A 53 -5.05 10.36 28.10
N GLU A 54 -3.98 11.07 28.48
CA GLU A 54 -3.52 11.15 29.87
C GLU A 54 -4.63 11.63 30.84
N LYS A 55 -5.36 12.67 30.44
CA LYS A 55 -6.47 13.23 31.24
C LYS A 55 -7.64 12.27 31.30
N GLU A 56 -7.97 11.63 30.19
CA GLU A 56 -9.09 10.69 30.10
C GLU A 56 -8.83 9.38 30.84
N VAL A 57 -7.60 8.86 30.81
CA VAL A 57 -7.18 7.70 31.60
C VAL A 57 -7.22 8.02 33.09
N LYS A 58 -6.68 9.18 33.51
CA LYS A 58 -6.77 9.63 34.91
C LYS A 58 -8.22 9.81 35.36
N GLY A 59 -9.08 10.26 34.46
CA GLY A 59 -10.53 10.38 34.65
C GLY A 59 -11.32 9.08 34.47
N ARG A 60 -10.66 7.94 34.19
CA ARG A 60 -11.26 6.62 33.92
C ARG A 60 -12.28 6.60 32.76
N LYS A 61 -12.14 7.52 31.81
CA LYS A 61 -12.96 7.61 30.59
C LYS A 61 -12.38 6.82 29.43
N LEU A 62 -11.08 6.56 29.47
CA LEU A 62 -10.35 5.82 28.45
C LEU A 62 -9.56 4.68 29.11
N PRO A 63 -9.51 3.48 28.51
CA PRO A 63 -8.66 2.40 28.99
C PRO A 63 -7.16 2.80 28.97
N PRO A 64 -6.36 2.45 30.00
CA PRO A 64 -4.92 2.75 30.02
C PRO A 64 -4.15 2.24 28.81
N ILE A 65 -4.57 1.10 28.24
CA ILE A 65 -3.93 0.50 27.06
C ILE A 65 -3.87 1.43 25.85
N VAL A 66 -4.86 2.32 25.68
CA VAL A 66 -4.87 3.28 24.55
C VAL A 66 -3.71 4.27 24.67
N LEU A 67 -3.48 4.80 25.87
CA LEU A 67 -2.36 5.69 26.15
C LEU A 67 -1.02 4.96 26.03
N GLU A 68 -0.91 3.73 26.56
CA GLU A 68 0.30 2.92 26.46
C GLU A 68 0.67 2.63 25.00
N THR A 69 -0.30 2.27 24.16
CA THR A 69 -0.09 2.04 22.73
C THR A 69 0.31 3.34 22.02
N ALA A 70 -0.32 4.47 22.33
CA ALA A 70 0.05 5.76 21.73
C ALA A 70 1.49 6.17 22.08
N LEU A 71 1.93 5.97 23.33
CA LEU A 71 3.30 6.24 23.75
C LEU A 71 4.32 5.31 23.07
N LYS A 72 4.00 4.02 22.94
CA LYS A 72 4.85 3.06 22.19
C LYS A 72 4.96 3.46 20.72
N ALA A 73 3.87 3.90 20.11
CA ALA A 73 3.87 4.39 18.73
C ALA A 73 4.78 5.61 18.56
N GLN A 74 4.76 6.57 19.51
CA GLN A 74 5.67 7.71 19.49
C GLN A 74 7.14 7.27 19.51
N VAL A 75 7.51 6.33 20.39
CA VAL A 75 8.90 5.84 20.48
C VAL A 75 9.38 5.22 19.16
N ILE A 76 8.53 4.49 18.44
CA ILE A 76 8.87 3.90 17.15
C ILE A 76 9.08 5.00 16.09
N LEU A 77 8.18 5.97 16.05
CA LEU A 77 8.24 7.09 15.11
C LEU A 77 9.45 8.00 15.37
N ASP A 78 9.77 8.29 16.64
CA ASP A 78 10.96 9.06 17.04
C ASP A 78 12.27 8.36 16.65
N ALA A 79 12.26 7.04 16.52
CA ALA A 79 13.39 6.26 16.01
C ALA A 79 13.50 6.28 14.47
N GLY A 80 12.61 7.00 13.77
CA GLY A 80 12.60 7.12 12.31
C GLY A 80 11.98 5.93 11.58
N ALA A 81 11.26 5.04 12.28
CA ALA A 81 10.64 3.87 11.69
C ALA A 81 9.12 4.06 11.50
N PRO A 82 8.55 3.73 10.32
CA PRO A 82 7.10 3.74 10.15
C PRO A 82 6.46 2.62 10.98
N LEU A 83 5.26 2.86 11.51
CA LEU A 83 4.57 1.89 12.38
C LEU A 83 4.27 0.55 11.70
N SER A 84 4.08 0.55 10.38
CA SER A 84 3.86 -0.65 9.56
C SER A 84 5.06 -1.61 9.55
N SER A 85 6.27 -1.12 9.86
CA SER A 85 7.49 -1.93 9.97
C SER A 85 7.69 -2.54 11.36
N ALA A 86 6.90 -2.14 12.35
CA ALA A 86 7.08 -2.54 13.74
C ALA A 86 6.05 -3.59 14.17
N THR A 87 6.43 -4.44 15.13
CA THR A 87 5.52 -5.39 15.79
C THR A 87 4.75 -4.67 16.92
N LEU A 88 3.82 -3.78 16.56
CA LEU A 88 2.93 -3.10 17.49
C LEU A 88 1.47 -3.35 17.11
N ASP A 89 0.65 -3.78 18.07
CA ASP A 89 -0.81 -3.79 17.89
C ASP A 89 -1.36 -2.36 17.96
N ILE A 90 -1.74 -1.84 16.79
CA ILE A 90 -2.26 -0.48 16.61
C ILE A 90 -3.77 -0.39 16.85
N GLU A 91 -4.49 -1.49 17.04
CA GLU A 91 -5.95 -1.49 17.17
C GLU A 91 -6.46 -0.52 18.27
N PRO A 92 -5.82 -0.42 19.46
CA PRO A 92 -6.24 0.52 20.48
C PRO A 92 -6.22 1.99 20.06
N ILE A 93 -5.42 2.35 19.05
CA ILE A 93 -5.26 3.72 18.53
C ILE A 93 -5.72 3.86 17.08
N ARG A 94 -6.45 2.87 16.53
CA ARG A 94 -6.88 2.84 15.12
C ARG A 94 -7.64 4.09 14.70
N GLU A 95 -8.42 4.66 15.62
CA GLU A 95 -9.20 5.88 15.39
C GLU A 95 -8.36 7.13 15.06
N LEU A 96 -7.06 7.13 15.41
CA LEU A 96 -6.15 8.22 15.05
C LEU A 96 -5.84 8.25 13.55
N GLY A 97 -6.11 7.15 12.83
CA GLY A 97 -5.92 7.06 11.39
C GLY A 97 -4.49 7.36 10.96
N LEU A 98 -3.50 6.90 11.73
CA LEU A 98 -2.07 7.15 11.50
C LEU A 98 -1.66 6.65 10.10
N LEU A 99 -0.91 7.47 9.38
CA LEU A 99 -0.51 7.21 8.00
C LEU A 99 0.52 6.09 7.92
N THR A 100 1.53 6.15 8.78
CA THR A 100 2.65 5.21 8.86
C THR A 100 2.24 3.83 9.35
N ALA A 101 1.03 3.69 9.90
CA ALA A 101 0.44 2.41 10.31
C ALA A 101 -0.16 1.63 9.14
N LYS A 102 -0.36 2.27 7.98
CA LYS A 102 -0.89 1.63 6.78
C LYS A 102 0.20 0.78 6.11
N PRO A 103 -0.16 -0.33 5.44
CA PRO A 103 0.77 -1.06 4.61
C PRO A 103 1.23 -0.20 3.42
N PHE A 104 2.52 -0.33 3.09
CA PHE A 104 3.15 0.34 1.96
C PHE A 104 3.33 -0.63 0.80
N ILE A 105 3.10 -0.15 -0.41
CA ILE A 105 3.42 -0.82 -1.67
C ILE A 105 4.43 0.08 -2.38
N TYR A 106 5.63 -0.42 -2.59
CA TYR A 106 6.69 0.36 -3.21
C TYR A 106 6.64 0.19 -4.72
N VAL A 107 6.53 1.29 -5.44
CA VAL A 107 6.42 1.30 -6.91
C VAL A 107 7.60 2.08 -7.47
N PHE A 108 8.57 1.39 -8.06
CA PHE A 108 9.70 2.01 -8.74
C PHE A 108 9.31 2.32 -10.18
N ASN A 109 9.18 3.60 -10.49
CA ASN A 109 9.01 4.08 -11.86
C ASN A 109 10.39 4.16 -12.52
N VAL A 110 10.68 3.22 -13.42
CA VAL A 110 11.99 3.02 -14.07
C VAL A 110 11.86 3.05 -15.58
N ASP A 111 12.96 3.24 -16.30
CA ASP A 111 12.96 3.16 -17.76
C ASP A 111 12.85 1.70 -18.24
N GLU A 112 12.34 1.49 -19.46
CA GLU A 112 12.29 0.18 -20.13
C GLU A 112 13.63 -0.60 -20.08
N ALA A 113 14.76 0.09 -20.24
CA ALA A 113 16.08 -0.53 -20.16
C ALA A 113 16.41 -1.12 -18.78
N VAL A 114 15.80 -0.58 -17.70
CA VAL A 114 15.92 -1.12 -16.34
C VAL A 114 14.95 -2.28 -16.14
N LEU A 115 13.75 -2.25 -16.73
CA LEU A 115 12.80 -3.36 -16.68
C LEU A 115 13.37 -4.66 -17.26
N GLN A 116 14.28 -4.56 -18.24
CA GLN A 116 14.96 -5.70 -18.86
C GLN A 116 16.25 -6.12 -18.13
N ASP A 117 16.66 -5.41 -17.08
CA ASP A 117 17.91 -5.59 -16.35
C ASP A 117 17.66 -6.18 -14.96
N ALA A 118 17.69 -7.51 -14.87
CA ALA A 118 17.41 -8.23 -13.63
C ALA A 118 18.33 -7.87 -12.47
N GLU A 119 19.58 -7.45 -12.74
CA GLU A 119 20.52 -7.05 -11.68
C GLU A 119 20.10 -5.71 -11.06
N LYS A 120 19.72 -4.73 -11.89
CA LYS A 120 19.22 -3.44 -11.39
C LYS A 120 17.90 -3.57 -10.64
N LEU A 121 16.97 -4.39 -11.14
CA LEU A 121 15.72 -4.67 -10.44
C LEU A 121 15.98 -5.31 -9.08
N ALA A 122 16.92 -6.25 -8.99
CA ALA A 122 17.29 -6.88 -7.72
C ALA A 122 17.88 -5.87 -6.72
N VAL A 123 18.72 -4.94 -7.18
CA VAL A 123 19.28 -3.86 -6.33
C VAL A 123 18.16 -2.97 -5.77
N LEU A 124 17.21 -2.55 -6.61
CA LEU A 124 16.08 -1.72 -6.17
C LEU A 124 15.14 -2.49 -5.23
N ALA A 125 14.83 -3.75 -5.54
CA ALA A 125 13.99 -4.60 -4.69
C ALA A 125 14.60 -4.82 -3.29
N ALA A 126 15.94 -4.93 -3.22
CA ALA A 126 16.64 -5.08 -1.95
C ALA A 126 16.50 -3.87 -1.03
N LEU A 127 16.20 -2.67 -1.55
CA LEU A 127 15.99 -1.47 -0.74
C LEU A 127 14.75 -1.53 0.15
N VAL A 128 13.74 -2.31 -0.27
CA VAL A 128 12.44 -2.37 0.41
C VAL A 128 12.15 -3.74 1.02
N ALA A 129 13.08 -4.71 0.89
CA ALA A 129 12.93 -6.03 1.46
C ALA A 129 12.71 -5.95 2.99
N PRO A 130 11.78 -6.74 3.56
CA PRO A 130 11.03 -7.84 2.94
C PRO A 130 9.72 -7.43 2.25
N ALA A 131 9.43 -6.14 2.10
CA ALA A 131 8.23 -5.69 1.39
C ALA A 131 8.35 -5.95 -0.12
N ASN A 132 7.20 -6.01 -0.80
CA ASN A 132 7.13 -6.20 -2.24
C ASN A 132 7.42 -4.88 -2.97
N ALA A 133 8.21 -4.98 -4.04
CA ALA A 133 8.45 -3.91 -5.01
C ALA A 133 7.68 -4.20 -6.30
N VAL A 134 7.04 -3.17 -6.86
CA VAL A 134 6.48 -3.17 -8.21
C VAL A 134 7.39 -2.31 -9.08
N PHE A 135 7.71 -2.80 -10.27
CA PHE A 135 8.50 -2.06 -11.25
C PHE A 135 7.61 -1.77 -12.45
N LEU A 136 7.61 -0.52 -12.89
CA LEU A 136 6.87 -0.10 -14.06
C LEU A 136 7.58 1.05 -14.76
N ASP A 137 7.31 1.22 -16.04
CA ASP A 137 7.65 2.42 -16.79
C ASP A 137 6.34 3.19 -17.02
N ALA A 138 6.16 4.32 -16.34
CA ALA A 138 4.90 5.06 -16.40
C ALA A 138 4.55 5.54 -17.83
N LYS A 139 5.55 5.73 -18.70
CA LYS A 139 5.32 6.09 -20.09
C LYS A 139 4.81 4.89 -20.88
N LEU A 140 5.44 3.73 -20.70
CA LEU A 140 4.96 2.47 -21.29
C LEU A 140 3.53 2.15 -20.83
N GLU A 141 3.24 2.28 -19.53
CA GLU A 141 1.88 2.05 -19.00
C GLU A 141 0.85 3.01 -19.61
N SER A 142 1.24 4.25 -19.88
CA SER A 142 0.37 5.21 -20.57
C SER A 142 0.10 4.78 -22.01
N GLU A 143 1.12 4.34 -22.75
CA GLU A 143 0.99 3.86 -24.12
C GLU A 143 0.08 2.61 -24.18
N LEU A 144 0.30 1.64 -23.28
CA LEU A 144 -0.52 0.42 -23.17
C LEU A 144 -2.01 0.73 -22.94
N SER A 145 -2.32 1.79 -22.19
CA SER A 145 -3.71 2.17 -21.88
C SER A 145 -4.49 2.69 -23.08
N GLU A 146 -3.81 3.11 -24.15
CA GLU A 146 -4.40 3.62 -25.39
C GLU A 146 -4.55 2.54 -26.47
N LEU A 147 -3.94 1.37 -26.27
CA LEU A 147 -3.97 0.25 -27.19
C LEU A 147 -5.17 -0.67 -26.92
N ASP A 148 -5.55 -1.44 -27.94
CA ASP A 148 -6.45 -2.57 -27.72
C ASP A 148 -5.71 -3.76 -27.10
N ALA A 149 -6.45 -4.79 -26.71
CA ALA A 149 -5.89 -5.93 -25.99
C ALA A 149 -4.87 -6.75 -26.79
N GLU A 150 -4.97 -6.77 -28.13
CA GLU A 150 -4.05 -7.49 -28.99
C GLU A 150 -2.74 -6.70 -29.12
N ASP A 151 -2.85 -5.41 -29.45
CA ASP A 151 -1.71 -4.50 -29.58
C ASP A 151 -0.95 -4.33 -28.25
N ALA A 152 -1.66 -4.22 -27.12
CA ALA A 152 -1.06 -4.12 -25.80
C ALA A 152 -0.27 -5.39 -25.44
N ALA A 153 -0.79 -6.57 -25.80
CA ALA A 153 -0.11 -7.83 -25.56
C ALA A 153 1.16 -7.97 -26.41
N GLU A 154 1.13 -7.52 -27.67
CA GLU A 154 2.31 -7.48 -28.53
C GLU A 154 3.39 -6.53 -27.98
N MET A 155 2.99 -5.33 -27.54
CA MET A 155 3.90 -4.36 -26.93
C MET A 155 4.54 -4.90 -25.64
N LEU A 156 3.76 -5.48 -24.71
CA LEU A 156 4.29 -6.12 -23.51
C LEU A 156 5.31 -7.22 -23.84
N ALA A 157 4.98 -8.10 -24.79
CA ALA A 157 5.88 -9.16 -25.22
C ALA A 157 7.19 -8.62 -25.80
N SER A 158 7.15 -7.51 -26.54
CA SER A 158 8.34 -6.84 -27.09
C SER A 158 9.29 -6.28 -26.02
N THR A 159 8.74 -5.88 -24.87
CA THR A 159 9.52 -5.36 -23.72
C THR A 159 9.96 -6.45 -22.75
N GLY A 160 9.61 -7.72 -23.03
CA GLY A 160 9.92 -8.87 -22.19
C GLY A 160 9.02 -9.04 -20.98
N GLN A 161 7.87 -8.34 -20.93
CA GLN A 161 6.93 -8.38 -19.82
C GLN A 161 5.75 -9.31 -20.12
N ALA A 162 5.32 -10.07 -19.11
CA ALA A 162 4.18 -10.97 -19.21
C ALA A 162 2.86 -10.34 -18.75
N GLU A 163 2.93 -9.30 -17.92
CA GLU A 163 1.81 -8.52 -17.40
C GLU A 163 2.24 -7.06 -17.23
N SER A 164 1.30 -6.13 -17.35
CA SER A 164 1.57 -4.70 -17.14
C SER A 164 1.97 -4.41 -15.69
N GLY A 165 2.74 -3.35 -15.48
CA GLY A 165 3.09 -2.87 -14.14
C GLY A 165 1.87 -2.39 -13.35
N LEU A 166 0.86 -1.84 -14.03
CA LEU A 166 -0.41 -1.46 -13.40
C LEU A 166 -1.24 -2.69 -12.95
N ASP A 167 -1.26 -3.77 -13.74
CA ASP A 167 -1.93 -5.01 -13.34
C ASP A 167 -1.21 -5.68 -12.16
N GLN A 168 0.13 -5.66 -12.16
CA GLN A 168 0.94 -6.08 -11.02
C GLN A 168 0.60 -5.28 -9.76
N LEU A 169 0.54 -3.95 -9.88
CA LEU A 169 0.19 -3.06 -8.78
C LEU A 169 -1.22 -3.33 -8.26
N ALA A 170 -2.20 -3.53 -9.16
CA ALA A 170 -3.57 -3.85 -8.78
C ALA A 170 -3.64 -5.17 -8.01
N ARG A 171 -2.99 -6.23 -8.50
CA ARG A 171 -2.93 -7.55 -7.87
C ARG A 171 -2.27 -7.48 -6.48
N ILE A 172 -1.10 -6.84 -6.39
CA ILE A 172 -0.38 -6.68 -5.12
C ILE A 172 -1.17 -5.82 -4.15
N GLY A 173 -1.81 -4.74 -4.61
CA GLY A 173 -2.67 -3.90 -3.79
C GLY A 173 -3.86 -4.66 -3.22
N PHE A 174 -4.53 -5.45 -4.05
CA PHE A 174 -5.64 -6.30 -3.63
C PHE A 174 -5.21 -7.31 -2.56
N ASP A 175 -4.06 -7.95 -2.76
CA ASP A 175 -3.49 -8.89 -1.79
C ASP A 175 -3.07 -8.21 -0.48
N THR A 176 -2.46 -7.03 -0.57
CA THR A 176 -1.97 -6.23 0.57
C THR A 176 -3.12 -5.78 1.46
N LEU A 177 -4.27 -5.45 0.87
CA LEU A 177 -5.51 -5.13 1.59
C LEU A 177 -6.19 -6.36 2.20
N GLY A 178 -5.60 -7.55 2.03
CA GLY A 178 -6.17 -8.80 2.49
C GLY A 178 -7.48 -9.14 1.79
N LEU A 179 -7.63 -8.75 0.52
CA LEU A 179 -8.83 -9.00 -0.28
C LEU A 179 -8.68 -10.30 -1.08
N GLN A 180 -9.81 -10.95 -1.38
CA GLN A 180 -9.91 -12.10 -2.27
C GLN A 180 -11.22 -12.02 -3.07
N THR A 181 -11.33 -12.83 -4.11
CA THR A 181 -12.49 -12.84 -5.03
C THR A 181 -13.18 -14.19 -5.02
N TYR A 182 -14.53 -14.18 -5.07
CA TYR A 182 -15.31 -15.35 -5.48
C TYR A 182 -16.20 -15.01 -6.67
N LEU A 183 -16.63 -16.03 -7.42
CA LEU A 183 -17.41 -15.86 -8.64
C LEU A 183 -18.84 -16.35 -8.44
N THR A 184 -19.80 -15.61 -8.99
CA THR A 184 -21.13 -16.12 -9.31
C THR A 184 -21.22 -16.27 -10.82
N ALA A 185 -21.63 -17.45 -11.30
CA ALA A 185 -21.78 -17.72 -12.72
C ALA A 185 -23.16 -18.29 -13.03
N GLY A 186 -23.80 -17.76 -14.06
CA GLY A 186 -25.08 -18.25 -14.56
C GLY A 186 -25.36 -17.74 -15.98
N PRO A 187 -26.44 -18.22 -16.62
CA PRO A 187 -26.73 -17.89 -18.02
C PRO A 187 -26.93 -16.39 -18.30
N LYS A 188 -27.28 -15.61 -17.27
CA LYS A 188 -27.52 -14.17 -17.38
C LYS A 188 -26.31 -13.31 -17.03
N GLU A 189 -25.47 -13.79 -16.12
CA GLU A 189 -24.40 -13.00 -15.54
C GLU A 189 -23.27 -13.89 -15.01
N THR A 190 -22.05 -13.47 -15.28
CA THR A 190 -20.86 -13.93 -14.56
C THR A 190 -20.23 -12.73 -13.90
N ARG A 191 -20.02 -12.80 -12.58
CA ARG A 191 -19.56 -11.67 -11.78
C ARG A 191 -18.55 -12.09 -10.73
N ALA A 192 -17.53 -11.26 -10.56
CA ALA A 192 -16.55 -11.32 -9.49
C ALA A 192 -16.99 -10.45 -8.30
N TRP A 193 -16.89 -11.01 -7.09
CA TRP A 193 -17.23 -10.36 -5.84
C TRP A 193 -16.01 -10.27 -4.93
N THR A 194 -15.70 -9.05 -4.49
CA THR A 194 -14.58 -8.77 -3.57
C THR A 194 -15.01 -9.00 -2.12
N ILE A 195 -14.21 -9.77 -1.38
CA ILE A 195 -14.37 -10.06 0.05
C ILE A 195 -13.01 -9.99 0.74
N HIS A 196 -12.96 -9.97 2.07
CA HIS A 196 -11.67 -10.13 2.76
C HIS A 196 -11.30 -11.62 2.91
N LYS A 197 -10.00 -11.89 2.93
CA LYS A 197 -9.42 -13.20 3.19
C LYS A 197 -9.90 -13.73 4.54
N GLY A 198 -10.28 -15.00 4.57
CA GLY A 198 -10.77 -15.68 5.77
C GLY A 198 -12.24 -15.40 6.13
N TRP A 199 -12.97 -14.61 5.33
CA TRP A 199 -14.42 -14.48 5.52
C TRP A 199 -15.14 -15.82 5.36
N THR A 200 -16.14 -16.03 6.22
CA THR A 200 -17.04 -17.18 6.15
C THR A 200 -18.03 -17.03 5.00
N ALA A 201 -18.64 -18.14 4.56
CA ALA A 201 -19.64 -18.11 3.50
C ALA A 201 -20.84 -17.17 3.79
N PRO A 202 -21.39 -17.08 5.03
CA PRO A 202 -22.40 -16.08 5.35
C PRO A 202 -21.94 -14.63 5.14
N GLN A 203 -20.71 -14.30 5.56
CA GLN A 203 -20.15 -12.95 5.39
C GLN A 203 -19.97 -12.62 3.90
N ALA A 204 -19.45 -13.57 3.12
CA ALA A 204 -19.29 -13.42 1.67
C ALA A 204 -20.64 -13.23 0.97
N ALA A 205 -21.66 -14.04 1.31
CA ALA A 205 -23.00 -13.90 0.74
C ALA A 205 -23.65 -12.55 1.05
N GLY A 206 -23.30 -11.94 2.19
CA GLY A 206 -23.72 -10.59 2.58
C GLY A 206 -23.34 -9.50 1.58
N VAL A 207 -22.26 -9.69 0.80
CA VAL A 207 -21.83 -8.74 -0.26
C VAL A 207 -22.82 -8.70 -1.42
N ILE A 208 -23.49 -9.81 -1.72
CA ILE A 208 -24.55 -9.84 -2.74
C ILE A 208 -25.80 -9.16 -2.16
N HIS A 209 -26.22 -9.59 -0.97
CA HIS A 209 -27.35 -9.00 -0.27
C HIS A 209 -27.32 -9.34 1.22
N THR A 210 -27.65 -8.37 2.09
CA THR A 210 -27.60 -8.57 3.55
C THR A 210 -28.52 -9.67 4.06
N ASP A 211 -29.61 -9.97 3.35
CA ASP A 211 -30.53 -11.06 3.71
C ASP A 211 -29.90 -12.45 3.56
N PHE A 212 -28.98 -12.64 2.61
CA PHE A 212 -28.28 -13.92 2.47
C PHE A 212 -27.36 -14.21 3.66
N GLN A 213 -26.79 -13.17 4.27
CA GLN A 213 -26.02 -13.34 5.49
C GLN A 213 -26.90 -13.68 6.69
N LYS A 214 -28.07 -13.03 6.82
CA LYS A 214 -28.99 -13.25 7.95
C LYS A 214 -29.72 -14.59 7.88
N GLY A 215 -30.11 -15.01 6.68
CA GLY A 215 -30.86 -16.23 6.40
C GLY A 215 -30.00 -17.36 5.84
N PHE A 216 -28.69 -17.32 6.08
CA PHE A 216 -27.76 -18.33 5.56
C PHE A 216 -28.12 -19.73 6.07
N ILE A 217 -28.08 -20.74 5.18
CA ILE A 217 -28.35 -22.16 5.47
C ILE A 217 -27.07 -22.97 5.30
#